data_AF-A0A959BI89-F1
#
_entry.id   AF-A0A959BI89-F1
#
_cell.length_a   1.000
_cell.length_b   1.000
_cell.length_c   1.000
_cell.angle_alpha   90.00
_cell.angle_beta   90.00
_cell.angle_gamma   90.00
#
_symmetry.space_group_name_H-M   'P 1'
#
loop_
_entity.id
_entity.type
_entity.pdbx_description
1 polymer ?
#
loop_
_entity_poly.entity_id
_entity_poly.type
_entity_poly.pdbx_seq_one_letter_code
_entity_poly.pdbx_strand_id
1 'polypeptide(L)'
;TTANVFQSGSDNCGTVNQVSVLPNSFNCANIGANTVTLTVNDGNGNTATCMASVMVEDPDNNCNQVVCFDEEIDHLIGYVEDLGLNSSVERALTTRLELAAYRFCGGSSASTVISSLESIISYAANMSGRRIPSENAGYIIAQVQALIDAIENGTAECCSGDARALPPANPVPEAEAYLLDVAPNPFSSETAIRFYLPEGGPVSLEIFNLQGQRISLLLAETLDAGYHTQSWDGTADEGQSLSAGIYLVRLRTEAGVLLKKVSWVR
;
A
#
# COMPACT_ATOMS: atom_id res chain seq x y z
N THR A 1 -2.37 24.29 -34.22
CA THR A 1 -2.85 25.68 -34.04
C THR A 1 -3.83 26.04 -35.14
N THR A 2 -4.73 27.02 -34.94
CA THR A 2 -5.71 27.44 -35.97
C THR A 2 -5.06 27.91 -37.28
N ALA A 3 -3.83 28.44 -37.19
CA ALA A 3 -3.01 28.84 -38.34
C ALA A 3 -2.62 27.67 -39.26
N ASN A 4 -2.54 26.43 -38.76
CA ASN A 4 -2.18 25.26 -39.58
C ASN A 4 -3.36 24.70 -40.39
N VAL A 5 -4.58 25.21 -40.18
CA VAL A 5 -5.80 24.73 -40.84
C VAL A 5 -6.02 25.42 -42.19
N PHE A 6 -5.62 26.69 -42.33
CA PHE A 6 -5.69 27.42 -43.60
C PHE A 6 -4.35 27.33 -44.34
N GLN A 7 -4.30 26.50 -45.39
CA GLN A 7 -3.07 26.30 -46.18
C GLN A 7 -2.97 27.25 -47.38
N SER A 8 -4.09 27.49 -48.08
CA SER A 8 -4.16 28.45 -49.20
C SER A 8 -5.61 28.84 -49.51
N GLY A 9 -5.79 29.96 -50.21
CA GLY A 9 -7.07 30.40 -50.74
C GLY A 9 -6.84 31.30 -51.95
N SER A 10 -7.73 31.23 -52.94
CA SER A 10 -7.67 32.05 -54.15
C SER A 10 -8.93 32.89 -54.29
N ASP A 11 -8.76 34.18 -54.55
CA ASP A 11 -9.85 35.07 -54.93
C ASP A 11 -9.49 35.79 -56.23
N ASN A 12 -10.50 36.15 -57.03
CA ASN A 12 -10.31 36.82 -58.31
C ASN A 12 -10.07 38.33 -58.17
N CYS A 13 -10.26 38.91 -56.97
CA CYS A 13 -10.17 40.35 -56.71
C CYS A 13 -9.31 40.73 -55.49
N GLY A 14 -8.71 39.79 -54.77
CA GLY A 14 -7.96 40.12 -53.55
C GLY A 14 -7.22 38.97 -52.86
N THR A 15 -6.71 39.25 -51.66
CA THR A 15 -6.06 38.27 -50.78
C THR A 15 -7.11 37.66 -49.85
N VAL A 16 -7.16 36.32 -49.79
CA VAL A 16 -8.06 35.59 -48.89
C VAL A 16 -7.48 35.58 -47.48
N ASN A 17 -8.25 36.04 -46.50
CA ASN A 17 -7.84 36.06 -45.10
C ASN A 17 -8.62 35.03 -44.28
N GLN A 18 -7.91 34.31 -43.40
CA GLN A 18 -8.55 33.45 -42.41
C GLN A 18 -9.31 34.30 -41.38
N VAL A 19 -10.59 33.97 -41.17
CA VAL A 19 -11.46 34.65 -40.20
C VAL A 19 -11.58 33.84 -38.92
N SER A 20 -11.94 32.56 -39.02
CA SER A 20 -12.12 31.70 -37.84
C SER A 20 -11.98 30.21 -38.17
N VAL A 21 -11.72 29.41 -37.14
CA VAL A 21 -11.77 27.95 -37.18
C VAL A 21 -12.58 27.50 -35.97
N LEU A 22 -13.60 26.66 -36.16
CA LEU A 22 -14.46 26.18 -35.07
C LEU A 22 -14.72 24.67 -35.21
N PRO A 23 -14.55 23.88 -34.13
CA PRO A 23 -13.99 24.25 -32.83
C PRO A 23 -12.49 24.62 -32.91
N ASN A 24 -12.04 25.52 -32.03
CA ASN A 24 -10.63 25.92 -31.89
C ASN A 24 -9.99 25.45 -30.58
N SER A 25 -10.73 24.69 -29.78
CA SER A 25 -10.26 24.04 -28.55
C SER A 25 -10.61 22.56 -28.62
N PHE A 26 -9.69 21.72 -28.14
CA PHE A 26 -9.82 20.28 -28.10
C PHE A 26 -9.34 19.79 -26.74
N ASN A 27 -9.91 18.68 -26.27
CA ASN A 27 -9.50 17.98 -25.05
C ASN A 27 -9.29 16.48 -25.33
N CYS A 28 -9.08 15.69 -24.28
CA CYS A 28 -8.83 14.25 -24.41
C CYS A 28 -9.93 13.47 -25.13
N ALA A 29 -11.19 13.93 -25.10
CA ALA A 29 -12.29 13.29 -25.85
C ALA A 29 -12.21 13.55 -27.37
N ASN A 30 -11.30 14.43 -27.79
CA ASN A 30 -11.10 14.80 -29.17
C ASN A 30 -9.78 14.28 -29.74
N ILE A 31 -9.12 13.29 -29.13
CA ILE A 31 -7.92 12.70 -29.75
C ILE A 31 -8.31 11.98 -31.05
N GLY A 32 -7.47 12.13 -32.06
CA GLY A 32 -7.72 11.58 -33.39
C GLY A 32 -8.34 12.60 -34.36
N ALA A 33 -9.03 12.09 -35.38
CA ALA A 33 -9.55 12.90 -36.47
C ALA A 33 -10.80 13.68 -36.05
N ASN A 34 -10.75 15.01 -36.15
CA ASN A 34 -11.88 15.91 -35.89
C ASN A 34 -12.19 16.76 -37.12
N THR A 35 -13.43 17.20 -37.24
CA THR A 35 -13.84 18.13 -38.31
C THR A 35 -13.95 19.54 -37.74
N VAL A 36 -13.29 20.49 -38.40
CA VAL A 36 -13.40 21.92 -38.09
C VAL A 36 -13.99 22.67 -39.28
N THR A 37 -14.75 23.71 -38.98
CA THR A 37 -15.25 24.67 -39.97
C THR A 37 -14.31 25.85 -40.03
N LEU A 38 -13.65 26.04 -41.18
CA LEU A 38 -12.82 27.19 -41.49
C LEU A 38 -13.69 28.24 -42.20
N THR A 39 -13.64 29.48 -41.71
CA THR A 39 -14.26 30.65 -42.35
C THR A 39 -13.16 31.56 -42.87
N VAL A 40 -13.27 31.99 -44.12
CA VAL A 40 -12.35 32.93 -44.79
C VAL A 40 -13.12 34.11 -45.39
N ASN A 41 -12.45 35.23 -45.63
CA ASN A 41 -13.01 36.38 -46.34
C ASN A 41 -12.08 36.93 -47.42
N ASP A 42 -12.62 37.77 -48.30
CA ASP A 42 -11.92 38.41 -49.41
C ASP A 42 -11.37 39.82 -49.08
N GLY A 43 -11.48 40.28 -47.84
CA GLY A 43 -11.15 41.66 -47.44
C GLY A 43 -12.17 42.73 -47.86
N ASN A 44 -13.17 42.38 -48.69
CA ASN A 44 -14.22 43.27 -49.20
C ASN A 44 -15.62 42.94 -48.62
N GLY A 45 -15.69 42.04 -47.65
CA GLY A 45 -16.89 41.72 -46.88
C GLY A 45 -17.61 40.44 -47.30
N ASN A 46 -17.13 39.73 -48.34
CA ASN A 46 -17.66 38.41 -48.67
C ASN A 46 -16.97 37.33 -47.84
N THR A 47 -17.73 36.33 -47.40
CA THR A 47 -17.21 35.20 -46.62
C THR A 47 -17.52 33.88 -47.30
N ALA A 48 -16.64 32.91 -47.09
CA ALA A 48 -16.82 31.53 -47.52
C ALA A 48 -16.42 30.58 -46.39
N THR A 49 -17.05 29.42 -46.33
CA THR A 49 -16.73 28.39 -45.35
C THR A 49 -16.35 27.09 -46.03
N CYS A 50 -15.43 26.35 -45.43
CA CYS A 50 -15.11 24.99 -45.82
C CYS A 50 -14.84 24.12 -44.58
N MET A 51 -15.04 22.82 -44.72
CA MET A 51 -14.73 21.86 -43.66
C MET A 51 -13.32 21.29 -43.91
N ALA A 52 -12.56 21.15 -42.84
CA ALA A 52 -11.24 20.53 -42.85
C ALA A 52 -11.17 19.45 -41.75
N SER A 53 -10.45 18.36 -42.03
CA SER A 53 -10.12 17.35 -41.02
C SER A 53 -8.80 17.73 -40.36
N VAL A 54 -8.77 17.73 -39.03
CA VAL A 54 -7.57 17.97 -38.22
C VAL A 54 -7.29 16.73 -37.37
N MET A 55 -6.01 16.34 -37.28
CA MET A 55 -5.56 15.31 -36.36
C MET A 55 -5.15 15.97 -35.05
N VAL A 56 -5.83 15.61 -33.96
CA VAL A 56 -5.43 16.02 -32.61
C VAL A 56 -4.56 14.91 -32.04
N GLU A 57 -3.31 15.25 -31.76
CA GLU A 57 -2.31 14.36 -31.17
C GLU A 57 -2.21 14.62 -29.66
N ASP A 58 -1.86 13.58 -28.92
CA ASP A 58 -1.53 13.65 -27.49
C ASP A 58 -0.02 13.39 -27.32
N PRO A 59 0.84 14.40 -27.53
CA PRO A 59 2.29 14.21 -27.55
C PRO A 59 2.86 13.78 -26.19
N ASP A 60 2.13 14.07 -25.10
CA ASP A 60 2.54 13.78 -23.73
C ASP A 60 1.81 12.54 -23.16
N ASN A 61 0.99 11.87 -23.98
CA ASN A 61 0.17 10.70 -23.62
C ASN A 61 -0.66 10.89 -22.33
N ASN A 62 -1.11 12.12 -22.07
CA ASN A 62 -1.78 12.51 -20.83
C ASN A 62 -3.28 12.17 -20.83
N CYS A 63 -3.83 11.84 -22.00
CA CYS A 63 -5.24 11.51 -22.16
C CYS A 63 -5.54 10.01 -22.20
N ASN A 64 -4.49 9.19 -22.22
CA ASN A 64 -4.57 7.73 -22.14
C ASN A 64 -3.53 7.23 -21.14
N GLN A 65 -3.55 7.77 -19.92
CA GLN A 65 -2.81 7.15 -18.83
C GLN A 65 -3.59 5.94 -18.33
N VAL A 66 -3.44 4.83 -19.06
CA VAL A 66 -3.60 3.52 -18.44
C VAL A 66 -2.60 3.48 -17.29
N VAL A 67 -3.11 3.39 -16.07
CA VAL A 67 -2.29 3.26 -14.88
C VAL A 67 -2.01 1.77 -14.69
N CYS A 68 -0.73 1.40 -14.84
CA CYS A 68 -0.26 0.04 -14.58
C CYS A 68 -0.21 -0.19 -13.07
N PHE A 69 -1.33 -0.66 -12.52
CA PHE A 69 -1.55 -0.72 -11.07
C PHE A 69 -0.48 -1.55 -10.34
N ASP A 70 -0.11 -2.68 -10.92
CA ASP A 70 0.88 -3.59 -10.37
C ASP A 70 2.31 -3.03 -10.43
N GLU A 71 2.66 -2.31 -11.49
CA GLU A 71 3.96 -1.65 -11.61
C GLU A 71 4.09 -0.47 -10.63
N GLU A 72 3.04 0.34 -10.50
CA GLU A 72 2.99 1.44 -9.52
C GLU A 72 3.08 0.93 -8.08
N ILE A 73 2.42 -0.20 -7.76
CA ILE A 73 2.59 -0.86 -6.47
C ILE A 73 4.04 -1.31 -6.26
N ASP A 74 4.71 -1.84 -7.28
CA ASP A 74 6.11 -2.31 -7.17
C ASP A 74 7.09 -1.15 -6.97
N HIS A 75 6.87 -0.04 -7.66
CA HIS A 75 7.59 1.20 -7.40
C HIS A 75 7.40 1.67 -5.95
N LEU A 76 6.17 1.60 -5.42
CA LEU A 76 5.87 2.02 -4.06
C LEU A 76 6.45 1.05 -3.01
N ILE A 77 6.48 -0.26 -3.29
CA ILE A 77 7.16 -1.25 -2.44
C ILE A 77 8.65 -0.94 -2.37
N GLY A 78 9.31 -0.78 -3.51
CA GLY A 78 10.75 -0.45 -3.55
C GLY A 78 11.05 0.86 -2.82
N TYR A 79 10.18 1.87 -2.99
CA TYR A 79 10.28 3.11 -2.21
C TYR A 79 10.22 2.85 -0.70
N VAL A 80 9.28 2.03 -0.22
CA VAL A 80 9.14 1.71 1.22
C VAL A 80 10.35 0.96 1.77
N GLU A 81 10.90 0.00 1.02
CA GLU A 81 12.11 -0.76 1.39
C GLU A 81 13.35 0.15 1.52
N ASP A 82 13.47 1.16 0.67
CA ASP A 82 14.59 2.10 0.68
C ASP A 82 14.52 3.15 1.81
N LEU A 83 13.39 3.27 2.52
CA LEU A 83 13.22 4.24 3.61
C LEU A 83 13.99 3.91 4.88
N GLY A 84 14.46 2.67 5.04
CA GLY A 84 15.13 2.21 6.26
C GLY A 84 14.22 2.27 7.49
N LEU A 85 12.94 1.93 7.32
CA LEU A 85 11.98 1.89 8.42
C LEU A 85 12.31 0.74 9.39
N ASN A 86 11.67 0.75 10.56
CA ASN A 86 11.67 -0.46 11.38
C ASN A 86 11.03 -1.61 10.59
N SER A 87 11.66 -2.77 10.63
CA SER A 87 11.29 -3.95 9.85
C SER A 87 9.79 -4.34 9.98
N SER A 88 9.19 -4.16 11.17
CA SER A 88 7.75 -4.42 11.37
C SER A 88 6.85 -3.42 10.64
N VAL A 89 7.28 -2.18 10.45
CA VAL A 89 6.53 -1.13 9.74
C VAL A 89 6.68 -1.27 8.24
N GLU A 90 7.90 -1.52 7.79
CA GLU A 90 8.21 -1.83 6.40
C GLU A 90 7.39 -3.03 5.92
N ARG A 91 7.50 -4.17 6.62
CA ARG A 91 6.75 -5.39 6.29
C ARG A 91 5.24 -5.19 6.33
N ALA A 92 4.72 -4.40 7.26
CA ALA A 92 3.29 -4.13 7.32
C ALA A 92 2.79 -3.32 6.12
N LEU A 93 3.58 -2.37 5.61
CA LEU A 93 3.26 -1.62 4.40
C LEU A 93 3.39 -2.49 3.14
N THR A 94 4.53 -3.16 2.96
CA THR A 94 4.80 -3.99 1.77
C THR A 94 3.78 -5.12 1.63
N THR A 95 3.43 -5.81 2.72
CA THR A 95 2.39 -6.87 2.69
C THR A 95 1.03 -6.33 2.25
N ARG A 96 0.65 -5.11 2.65
CA ARG A 96 -0.62 -4.52 2.23
C ARG A 96 -0.61 -4.09 0.78
N LEU A 97 0.51 -3.53 0.33
CA LEU A 97 0.74 -3.15 -1.07
C LEU A 97 0.64 -4.39 -1.97
N GLU A 98 1.36 -5.46 -1.63
CA GLU A 98 1.30 -6.75 -2.33
C GLU A 98 -0.13 -7.33 -2.36
N LEU A 99 -0.84 -7.28 -1.22
CA LEU A 99 -2.23 -7.77 -1.15
C LEU A 99 -3.18 -6.94 -2.03
N ALA A 100 -2.98 -5.62 -2.12
CA ALA A 100 -3.77 -4.76 -2.99
C ALA A 100 -3.54 -5.12 -4.47
N ALA A 101 -2.28 -5.28 -4.89
CA ALA A 101 -1.95 -5.71 -6.25
C ALA A 101 -2.48 -7.11 -6.57
N TYR A 102 -2.34 -8.06 -5.64
CA TYR A 102 -2.93 -9.39 -5.77
C TYR A 102 -4.44 -9.32 -5.99
N ARG A 103 -5.17 -8.55 -5.17
CA ARG A 103 -6.63 -8.43 -5.26
C ARG A 103 -7.04 -7.82 -6.60
N PHE A 104 -6.35 -6.76 -7.02
CA PHE A 104 -6.64 -6.06 -8.26
C PHE A 104 -6.40 -6.95 -9.48
N CYS A 105 -5.19 -7.48 -9.64
CA CYS A 105 -4.83 -8.37 -10.75
C CYS A 105 -5.57 -9.71 -10.72
N GLY A 106 -5.99 -10.16 -9.53
CA GLY A 106 -6.82 -11.35 -9.33
C GLY A 106 -8.31 -11.15 -9.65
N GLY A 107 -8.72 -9.97 -10.12
CA GLY A 107 -10.10 -9.69 -10.53
C GLY A 107 -11.08 -9.51 -9.36
N SER A 108 -10.60 -9.07 -8.20
CA SER A 108 -11.49 -8.70 -7.08
C SER A 108 -12.34 -7.48 -7.46
N SER A 109 -13.48 -7.28 -6.76
CA SER A 109 -14.31 -6.10 -6.99
C SER A 109 -13.54 -4.81 -6.67
N ALA A 110 -13.83 -3.73 -7.41
CA ALA A 110 -13.27 -2.40 -7.15
C ALA A 110 -13.40 -1.98 -5.67
N SER A 111 -14.56 -2.22 -5.04
CA SER A 111 -14.78 -1.94 -3.61
C SER A 111 -13.85 -2.73 -2.66
N THR A 112 -13.49 -3.96 -3.02
CA THR A 112 -12.59 -4.81 -2.24
C THR A 112 -11.14 -4.33 -2.36
N VAL A 113 -10.75 -3.85 -3.55
CA VAL A 113 -9.42 -3.28 -3.79
C VAL A 113 -9.31 -1.91 -3.12
N ILE A 114 -10.31 -1.04 -3.27
CA ILE A 114 -10.33 0.29 -2.66
C ILE A 114 -10.24 0.18 -1.13
N SER A 115 -11.00 -0.72 -0.49
CA SER A 115 -10.88 -0.92 0.97
C SER A 115 -9.50 -1.42 1.41
N SER A 116 -8.80 -2.20 0.57
CA SER A 116 -7.39 -2.54 0.80
C SER A 116 -6.47 -1.33 0.73
N LEU A 117 -6.66 -0.45 -0.26
CA LEU A 117 -5.88 0.77 -0.42
C LEU A 117 -6.14 1.78 0.71
N GLU A 118 -7.40 1.96 1.10
CA GLU A 118 -7.77 2.79 2.25
C GLU A 118 -7.12 2.31 3.56
N SER A 119 -6.97 1.00 3.73
CA SER A 119 -6.24 0.45 4.88
C SER A 119 -4.76 0.85 4.88
N ILE A 120 -4.12 0.93 3.71
CA ILE A 120 -2.74 1.41 3.58
C ILE A 120 -2.65 2.90 3.95
N ILE A 121 -3.58 3.72 3.44
CA ILE A 121 -3.67 5.15 3.78
C ILE A 121 -3.83 5.33 5.30
N SER A 122 -4.76 4.61 5.91
CA SER A 122 -5.01 4.65 7.35
C SER A 122 -3.77 4.27 8.16
N TYR A 123 -3.09 3.19 7.76
CA TYR A 123 -1.85 2.74 8.41
C TYR A 123 -0.74 3.79 8.30
N ALA A 124 -0.46 4.29 7.10
CA ALA A 124 0.56 5.30 6.85
C ALA A 124 0.28 6.60 7.63
N ALA A 125 -0.99 7.04 7.67
CA ALA A 125 -1.40 8.22 8.43
C ALA A 125 -1.20 8.05 9.94
N ASN A 126 -1.53 6.88 10.50
CA ASN A 126 -1.36 6.59 11.93
C ASN A 126 0.12 6.50 12.34
N MET A 127 0.99 6.03 11.43
CA MET A 127 2.43 5.93 11.67
C MET A 127 3.21 7.22 11.35
N SER A 128 2.58 8.18 10.66
CA SER A 128 3.17 9.46 10.26
C SER A 128 3.71 10.26 11.45
N GLY A 129 4.95 10.74 11.33
CA GLY A 129 5.66 11.49 12.36
C GLY A 129 6.05 10.69 13.60
N ARG A 130 5.76 9.37 13.63
CA ARG A 130 6.09 8.47 14.73
C ARG A 130 7.09 7.41 14.32
N ARG A 131 6.71 6.61 13.32
CA ARG A 131 7.51 5.49 12.80
C ARG A 131 7.82 5.62 11.32
N ILE A 132 7.11 6.51 10.62
CA ILE A 132 7.39 6.92 9.25
C ILE A 132 7.59 8.44 9.28
N PRO A 133 8.65 9.00 8.71
CA PRO A 133 8.77 10.45 8.63
C PRO A 133 7.58 11.05 7.86
N SER A 134 7.09 12.22 8.30
CA SER A 134 5.81 12.77 7.82
C SER A 134 5.78 13.00 6.31
N GLU A 135 6.90 13.38 5.71
CA GLU A 135 7.03 13.56 4.26
C GLU A 135 6.87 12.24 3.50
N ASN A 136 7.49 11.17 3.98
CA ASN A 136 7.41 9.85 3.34
C ASN A 136 6.02 9.23 3.51
N ALA A 137 5.39 9.41 4.67
CA ALA A 137 4.00 9.01 4.89
C ALA A 137 3.05 9.77 3.95
N GLY A 138 3.27 11.08 3.77
CA GLY A 138 2.51 11.90 2.83
C GLY A 138 2.66 11.42 1.38
N TYR A 139 3.88 11.05 0.97
CA TYR A 139 4.13 10.48 -0.36
C TYR A 139 3.38 9.15 -0.55
N ILE A 140 3.47 8.21 0.39
CA ILE A 140 2.76 6.92 0.31
C ILE A 140 1.26 7.15 0.18
N ILE A 141 0.68 8.01 1.02
CA ILE A 141 -0.74 8.32 0.98
C ILE A 141 -1.15 8.91 -0.38
N ALA A 142 -0.35 9.83 -0.93
CA ALA A 142 -0.63 10.45 -2.22
C ALA A 142 -0.59 9.44 -3.39
N GLN A 143 0.41 8.55 -3.41
CA GLN A 143 0.51 7.51 -4.45
C GLN A 143 -0.66 6.52 -4.36
N VAL A 144 -1.01 6.07 -3.14
CA VAL A 144 -2.14 5.17 -2.94
C VAL A 144 -3.47 5.83 -3.31
N GLN A 145 -3.63 7.13 -3.02
CA GLN A 145 -4.82 7.87 -3.45
C GLN A 145 -4.92 7.96 -4.98
N ALA A 146 -3.82 8.19 -5.68
CA ALA A 146 -3.80 8.20 -7.15
C ALA A 146 -4.25 6.85 -7.74
N LEU A 147 -3.88 5.74 -7.10
CA LEU A 147 -4.35 4.40 -7.48
C LEU A 147 -5.86 4.21 -7.25
N ILE A 148 -6.40 4.74 -6.14
CA ILE A 148 -7.86 4.74 -5.90
C ILE A 148 -8.55 5.54 -7.00
N ASP A 149 -8.08 6.74 -7.30
CA ASP A 149 -8.65 7.60 -8.33
C ASP A 149 -8.61 6.93 -9.71
N ALA A 150 -7.53 6.20 -10.04
CA ALA A 150 -7.43 5.43 -11.28
C ALA A 150 -8.44 4.28 -11.35
N ILE A 151 -8.69 3.57 -10.24
CA ILE A 151 -9.74 2.53 -10.17
C ILE A 151 -11.13 3.14 -10.37
N GLU A 152 -11.43 4.23 -9.68
CA GLU A 152 -12.74 4.90 -9.75
C GLU A 152 -13.02 5.47 -11.14
N ASN A 153 -12.00 5.98 -11.82
CA ASN A 153 -12.09 6.50 -13.18
C ASN A 153 -12.02 5.40 -14.26
N GLY A 154 -11.80 4.14 -13.87
CA GLY A 154 -11.69 3.01 -14.79
C GLY A 154 -10.46 3.07 -15.70
N THR A 155 -9.39 3.72 -15.26
CA THR A 155 -8.13 3.87 -16.01
C THR A 155 -7.02 2.96 -15.48
N ALA A 156 -7.26 2.21 -14.40
CA ALA A 156 -6.32 1.23 -13.87
C ALA A 156 -6.42 -0.12 -14.61
N GLU A 157 -5.28 -0.69 -14.97
CA GLU A 157 -5.17 -2.04 -15.54
C GLU A 157 -4.00 -2.81 -14.91
N CYS A 158 -4.04 -4.15 -14.98
CA CYS A 158 -2.94 -5.01 -14.54
C CYS A 158 -2.03 -5.28 -15.75
N CYS A 159 -0.85 -4.67 -15.78
CA CYS A 159 -0.01 -4.59 -16.98
C CYS A 159 0.94 -5.78 -17.16
N SER A 160 1.41 -6.41 -16.08
CA SER A 160 2.31 -7.57 -16.18
C SER A 160 1.66 -8.85 -16.71
N GLY A 161 0.32 -8.88 -16.82
CA GLY A 161 -0.43 -9.97 -17.44
C GLY A 161 -0.51 -11.27 -16.62
N ASP A 162 0.14 -11.35 -15.46
CA ASP A 162 0.11 -12.52 -14.59
C ASP A 162 -0.64 -12.24 -13.28
N ALA A 163 -1.45 -13.22 -12.85
CA ALA A 163 -2.01 -13.22 -11.51
C ALA A 163 -0.85 -13.28 -10.51
N ARG A 164 -0.64 -12.19 -9.76
CA ARG A 164 0.39 -12.16 -8.71
C ARG A 164 0.15 -13.34 -7.75
N ALA A 165 1.23 -13.92 -7.24
CA ALA A 165 1.09 -14.93 -6.20
C ALA A 165 0.38 -14.32 -4.99
N LEU A 166 -0.52 -15.08 -4.36
CA LEU A 166 -1.09 -14.68 -3.08
C LEU A 166 0.08 -14.34 -2.14
N PRO A 167 0.10 -13.15 -1.50
CA PRO A 167 0.96 -12.97 -0.35
C PRO A 167 0.61 -14.08 0.67
N PRO A 168 1.59 -14.57 1.45
CA PRO A 168 1.40 -15.71 2.33
C PRO A 168 0.10 -15.59 3.13
N ALA A 169 -0.71 -16.65 3.14
CA ALA A 169 -2.11 -16.66 3.58
C ALA A 169 -2.36 -16.22 5.04
N ASN A 170 -1.30 -16.04 5.83
CA ASN A 170 -1.32 -15.35 7.11
C ASN A 170 -0.62 -13.99 6.96
N PRO A 171 -1.28 -12.96 6.42
CA PRO A 171 -0.81 -11.59 6.62
C PRO A 171 -0.77 -11.35 8.12
N VAL A 172 0.37 -10.89 8.62
CA VAL A 172 0.55 -10.54 10.04
C VAL A 172 -0.63 -9.65 10.46
N PRO A 173 -1.49 -10.09 11.40
CA PRO A 173 -2.65 -9.28 11.77
C PRO A 173 -2.17 -7.92 12.26
N GLU A 174 -2.70 -6.85 11.67
CA GLU A 174 -2.37 -5.43 11.93
C GLU A 174 -2.45 -5.05 13.42
N ALA A 175 -3.17 -5.84 14.21
CA ALA A 175 -3.39 -5.68 15.64
C ALA A 175 -2.52 -6.57 16.54
N GLU A 176 -1.77 -7.54 15.98
CA GLU A 176 -0.97 -8.52 16.71
C GLU A 176 0.53 -8.34 16.46
N ALA A 177 1.01 -7.09 16.46
CA ALA A 177 2.45 -6.83 16.37
C ALA A 177 3.26 -7.64 17.40
N TYR A 178 2.63 -8.06 18.51
CA TYR A 178 3.22 -8.89 19.54
C TYR A 178 2.12 -9.62 20.34
N LEU A 179 1.72 -10.81 19.92
CA LEU A 179 0.83 -11.67 20.72
C LEU A 179 1.65 -12.37 21.81
N LEU A 180 1.24 -12.24 23.07
CA LEU A 180 1.71 -13.06 24.20
C LEU A 180 0.50 -13.50 25.01
N ASP A 181 0.18 -14.77 24.88
CA ASP A 181 -0.91 -15.42 25.59
C ASP A 181 -0.41 -16.56 26.48
N VAL A 182 -1.10 -16.76 27.60
CA VAL A 182 -0.73 -17.76 28.60
C VAL A 182 -2.01 -18.45 29.04
N ALA A 183 -2.21 -19.69 28.57
CA ALA A 183 -3.44 -20.43 28.81
C ALA A 183 -3.17 -21.95 28.95
N PRO A 184 -3.77 -22.62 29.96
CA PRO A 184 -4.70 -22.06 30.96
C PRO A 184 -4.02 -21.12 31.97
N ASN A 185 -4.77 -20.17 32.50
CA ASN A 185 -4.33 -19.26 33.57
C ASN A 185 -5.56 -18.83 34.40
N PRO A 186 -5.69 -19.26 35.67
CA PRO A 186 -4.72 -20.03 36.46
C PRO A 186 -4.50 -21.47 35.96
N PHE A 187 -3.40 -22.10 36.37
CA PHE A 187 -3.06 -23.49 36.02
C PHE A 187 -2.48 -24.26 37.21
N SER A 188 -2.62 -25.60 37.20
CA SER A 188 -2.20 -26.50 38.30
C SER A 188 -1.23 -27.62 37.90
N SER A 189 -0.95 -27.78 36.61
CA SER A 189 0.02 -28.76 36.12
C SER A 189 0.96 -28.13 35.10
N GLU A 190 0.41 -27.53 34.05
CA GLU A 190 1.17 -26.87 33.00
C GLU A 190 0.34 -25.76 32.34
N THR A 191 1.01 -24.73 31.84
CA THR A 191 0.41 -23.71 30.98
C THR A 191 1.19 -23.58 29.68
N ALA A 192 0.48 -23.28 28.60
CA ALA A 192 1.09 -22.98 27.31
C ALA A 192 1.23 -21.47 27.14
N ILE A 193 2.45 -21.03 26.87
CA ILE A 193 2.83 -19.67 26.54
C ILE A 193 2.93 -19.59 25.02
N ARG A 194 1.95 -18.93 24.40
CA ARG A 194 1.85 -18.77 22.95
C ARG A 194 2.28 -17.37 22.59
N PHE A 195 3.17 -17.26 21.60
CA PHE A 195 3.59 -15.95 21.10
C PHE A 195 3.78 -15.94 19.59
N TYR A 196 3.64 -14.76 19.01
CA TYR A 196 3.84 -14.51 17.60
C TYR A 196 5.07 -13.62 17.38
N LEU A 197 5.93 -14.02 16.45
CA LEU A 197 7.09 -13.26 16.00
C LEU A 197 6.83 -12.73 14.58
N PRO A 198 6.76 -11.41 14.38
CA PRO A 198 6.60 -10.83 13.03
C PRO A 198 7.84 -11.05 12.15
N GLU A 199 9.00 -11.20 12.80
CA GLU A 199 10.29 -11.47 12.18
C GLU A 199 11.06 -12.49 13.00
N GLY A 200 11.89 -13.27 12.30
CA GLY A 200 12.83 -14.15 12.97
C GLY A 200 13.96 -13.34 13.61
N GLY A 201 14.49 -13.85 14.71
CA GLY A 201 15.52 -13.15 15.47
C GLY A 201 15.77 -13.78 16.83
N PRO A 202 16.73 -13.23 17.60
CA PRO A 202 17.01 -13.68 18.96
C PRO A 202 15.83 -13.40 19.88
N VAL A 203 15.39 -14.43 20.60
CA VAL A 203 14.26 -14.40 21.53
C VAL A 203 14.66 -14.98 22.87
N SER A 204 14.27 -14.33 23.95
CA SER A 204 14.33 -14.92 25.29
C SER A 204 12.96 -14.92 25.97
N LEU A 205 12.55 -16.08 26.47
CA LEU A 205 11.32 -16.26 27.24
C LEU A 205 11.66 -16.68 28.67
N GLU A 206 11.26 -15.85 29.63
CA GLU A 206 11.68 -15.97 31.02
C GLU A 206 10.50 -15.81 31.98
N ILE A 207 10.59 -16.45 33.15
CA ILE A 207 9.64 -16.32 34.25
C ILE A 207 10.28 -15.55 35.40
N PHE A 208 9.54 -14.58 35.95
CA PHE A 208 9.95 -13.72 37.05
C PHE A 208 8.98 -13.79 38.24
N ASN A 209 9.51 -13.64 39.45
CA ASN A 209 8.69 -13.33 40.62
C ASN A 209 8.35 -11.82 40.67
N LEU A 210 7.49 -11.42 41.61
CA LEU A 210 7.06 -10.02 41.78
C LEU A 210 8.18 -9.09 42.27
N GLN A 211 9.29 -9.62 42.76
CA GLN A 211 10.50 -8.86 43.13
C GLN A 211 11.43 -8.63 41.93
N GLY A 212 11.09 -9.13 40.73
CA GLY A 212 11.90 -8.99 39.52
C GLY A 212 13.08 -9.96 39.44
N GLN A 213 13.12 -11.00 40.28
CA GLN A 213 14.11 -12.06 40.18
C GLN A 213 13.67 -13.07 39.11
N ARG A 214 14.59 -13.44 38.20
CA ARG A 214 14.38 -14.49 37.20
C ARG A 214 14.36 -15.84 37.91
N ILE A 215 13.28 -16.59 37.74
CA ILE A 215 13.05 -17.89 38.38
C ILE A 215 13.25 -19.03 37.39
N SER A 216 12.87 -18.83 36.13
CA SER A 216 13.07 -19.82 35.08
C SER A 216 13.40 -19.16 33.73
N LEU A 217 14.26 -19.78 32.94
CA LEU A 217 14.52 -19.48 31.53
C LEU A 217 13.95 -20.61 30.69
N LEU A 218 12.89 -20.33 29.94
CA LEU A 218 12.19 -21.34 29.14
C LEU A 218 12.77 -21.48 27.74
N LEU A 219 13.28 -20.38 27.18
CA LEU A 219 13.85 -20.32 25.83
C LEU A 219 14.85 -19.16 25.73
N ALA A 220 15.98 -19.37 25.06
CA ALA A 220 16.93 -18.32 24.66
C ALA A 220 17.61 -18.69 23.33
N GLU A 221 16.91 -18.49 22.22
CA GLU A 221 17.33 -18.98 20.90
C GLU A 221 16.96 -17.98 19.79
N THR A 222 17.52 -18.18 18.60
CA THR A 222 17.06 -17.49 17.39
C THR A 222 15.94 -18.30 16.77
N LEU A 223 14.75 -17.70 16.66
CA LEU A 223 13.58 -18.33 16.08
C LEU A 223 13.24 -17.71 14.73
N ASP A 224 12.59 -18.47 13.85
CA ASP A 224 11.99 -17.94 12.63
C ASP A 224 10.72 -17.11 12.92
N ALA A 225 10.31 -16.29 11.96
CA ALA A 225 9.03 -15.60 12.03
C ALA A 225 7.86 -16.61 12.10
N GLY A 226 6.80 -16.28 12.85
CA GLY A 226 5.62 -17.14 12.98
C GLY A 226 5.15 -17.35 14.41
N TYR A 227 4.24 -18.32 14.58
CA TYR A 227 3.69 -18.71 15.87
C TYR A 227 4.58 -19.72 16.57
N HIS A 228 4.82 -19.47 17.85
CA HIS A 228 5.63 -20.32 18.73
C HIS A 228 4.85 -20.64 20.00
N THR A 229 5.14 -21.80 20.58
CA THR A 229 4.53 -22.24 21.84
C THR A 229 5.60 -22.84 22.72
N GLN A 230 5.66 -22.37 23.96
CA GLN A 230 6.50 -22.95 25.00
C GLN A 230 5.63 -23.33 26.19
N SER A 231 5.96 -24.43 26.87
CA SER A 231 5.22 -24.84 28.06
C SER A 231 5.99 -24.53 29.34
N TRP A 232 5.23 -24.34 30.43
CA TRP A 232 5.75 -24.13 31.76
C TRP A 232 4.89 -24.84 32.81
N ASP A 233 5.53 -25.58 33.70
CA ASP A 233 4.92 -26.47 34.69
C ASP A 233 4.95 -25.92 36.13
N GLY A 234 5.29 -24.64 36.30
CA GLY A 234 5.39 -24.02 37.63
C GLY A 234 6.68 -24.35 38.37
N THR A 235 7.74 -24.79 37.67
CA THR A 235 9.05 -25.05 38.26
C THR A 235 10.09 -23.93 37.97
N ALA A 236 11.12 -23.86 38.82
CA ALA A 236 12.33 -23.08 38.58
C ALA A 236 13.35 -23.86 37.73
N ASP A 237 14.42 -23.19 37.27
CA ASP A 237 15.51 -23.82 36.50
C ASP A 237 16.09 -25.10 37.16
N GLU A 238 16.10 -25.16 38.48
CA GLU A 238 16.63 -26.28 39.27
C GLU A 238 15.60 -27.42 39.48
N GLY A 239 14.46 -27.38 38.78
CA GLY A 239 13.36 -28.33 38.92
C GLY A 239 12.57 -28.18 40.23
N GLN A 240 12.85 -27.13 41.00
CA GLN A 240 12.14 -26.85 42.25
C GLN A 240 10.73 -26.36 41.94
N SER A 241 9.73 -27.04 42.50
CA SER A 241 8.33 -26.60 42.42
C SER A 241 8.13 -25.30 43.20
N LEU A 242 7.47 -24.34 42.55
CA LEU A 242 7.25 -23.02 43.13
C LEU A 242 5.99 -22.98 44.01
N SER A 243 5.98 -22.03 44.94
CA SER A 243 4.79 -21.71 45.73
C SER A 243 3.65 -21.22 44.84
N ALA A 244 2.40 -21.57 45.18
CA ALA A 244 1.24 -21.00 44.51
C ALA A 244 1.28 -19.46 44.60
N GLY A 245 1.00 -18.77 43.50
CA GLY A 245 1.17 -17.32 43.42
C GLY A 245 1.13 -16.76 42.01
N ILE A 246 1.42 -15.46 41.91
CA ILE A 246 1.48 -14.71 40.65
C ILE A 246 2.93 -14.57 40.23
N TYR A 247 3.19 -14.86 38.96
CA TYR A 247 4.46 -14.72 38.28
C TYR A 247 4.30 -13.86 37.03
N LEU A 248 5.42 -13.42 36.46
CA LEU A 248 5.47 -12.64 35.24
C LEU A 248 6.22 -13.42 34.16
N VAL A 249 5.56 -13.63 33.03
CA VAL A 249 6.19 -14.10 31.78
C VAL A 249 6.75 -12.89 31.07
N ARG A 250 8.03 -12.93 30.71
CA ARG A 250 8.71 -11.91 29.92
C ARG A 250 9.19 -12.51 28.60
N LEU A 251 8.65 -11.99 27.50
CA LEU A 251 9.19 -12.23 26.16
C LEU A 251 10.03 -11.02 25.76
N ARG A 252 11.29 -11.25 25.40
CA ARG A 252 12.17 -10.22 24.82
C ARG A 252 12.52 -10.61 23.39
N THR A 253 12.36 -9.66 22.50
CA THR A 253 12.76 -9.72 21.09
C THR A 253 13.59 -8.46 20.78
N GLU A 254 14.13 -8.35 19.57
CA GLU A 254 14.81 -7.12 19.13
C GLU A 254 13.88 -5.91 19.10
N ALA A 255 12.59 -6.14 18.82
CA ALA A 255 11.60 -5.08 18.75
C ALA A 255 11.08 -4.60 20.11
N GLY A 256 11.31 -5.35 21.18
CA GLY A 256 10.93 -4.92 22.53
C GLY A 256 10.72 -6.03 23.54
N VAL A 257 9.97 -5.68 24.59
CA VAL A 257 9.68 -6.57 25.72
C VAL A 257 8.18 -6.61 25.95
N LEU A 258 7.63 -7.82 26.03
CA LEU A 258 6.25 -8.06 26.46
C LEU A 258 6.24 -8.70 27.84
N LEU A 259 5.20 -8.35 28.61
CA LEU A 259 4.97 -8.91 29.93
C LEU A 259 3.54 -9.42 30.05
N LYS A 260 3.39 -10.62 30.61
CA LYS A 260 2.08 -11.19 30.94
C LYS A 260 2.10 -11.76 32.36
N LYS A 261 1.02 -11.52 33.11
CA LYS A 261 0.83 -12.16 34.42
C LYS A 261 0.37 -13.60 34.23
N VAL A 262 0.91 -14.51 35.02
CA VAL A 262 0.50 -15.91 35.08
C VAL A 262 0.28 -16.34 36.54
N SER A 263 -0.76 -17.12 36.79
CA SER A 263 -1.15 -17.57 38.13
C SER A 263 -0.97 -19.08 38.25
N TRP A 264 -0.06 -19.50 39.12
CA TRP A 264 0.18 -20.90 39.46
C TRP A 264 -0.59 -21.28 40.72
N VAL A 265 -1.30 -22.41 40.68
CA VAL A 265 -1.98 -23.02 41.83
C VAL A 265 -1.50 -24.46 42.00
N ARG A 266 -1.47 -24.94 43.24
CA ARG A 266 -0.96 -26.28 43.58
C ARG A 266 -2.07 -27.29 43.73
#